data_AF-A0A0F4JAH6-F1
#
_entry.id   AF-A0A0F4JAH6-F1
#
_cell.length_a   1.000
_cell.length_b   1.000
_cell.length_c   1.000
_cell.angle_alpha   90.00
_cell.angle_beta   90.00
_cell.angle_gamma   90.00
#
_symmetry.space_group_name_H-M   'P 1'
#
loop_
_entity.id
_entity.type
_entity.pdbx_description
1 polymer ?
#
loop_
_entity_poly.entity_id
_entity_poly.type
_entity_poly.pdbx_seq_one_letter_code
_entity_poly.pdbx_strand_id
1 'polypeptide(L)'
;MSAAGRPLTRAQKTVLGLAFVPMVGTGLAGGFGTYTNISNAYGSGTAVGAVAAGEGATAVLALVLLGLTMLGQSSPLVIRSGLWALPAAASAMSSMAAKSPGEIVIYALTPMGMTASAEGAAFLARRIVVHRDGRDGEAERRAAEVVQALAYHRARAAHHPDEKVRRKSELKAWTLARKVGTGDLTLGDRLLDVQRDRITAGADTALAAMFDTPTTPALTTGSTPSTPAIESGQTDTYRSTSDREESADPAPAASAPWAAEGPAPVMDATPDPVPADAAPAVDSTRPALVVAADRPRARRATGRVPQSARSSAPTRSRDELLAEARSLTESWSVKELTADRLRKTLRTSPANGRMLRDTLRGEREAAAAESAAADVA
;
A
#
# COMPACT_ATOMS: atom_id res chain seq x y z
N MET A 1 1.55 -23.92 -18.32
CA MET A 1 2.56 -24.43 -17.37
C MET A 1 2.58 -23.50 -16.17
N SER A 2 2.17 -23.97 -15.00
CA SER A 2 2.11 -23.15 -13.77
C SER A 2 3.49 -22.55 -13.49
N ALA A 3 3.55 -21.24 -13.25
CA ALA A 3 4.74 -20.56 -12.80
C ALA A 3 5.17 -21.11 -11.42
N ALA A 4 5.93 -22.20 -11.42
CA ALA A 4 6.59 -22.71 -10.23
C ALA A 4 7.59 -21.63 -9.79
N GLY A 5 7.38 -21.04 -8.62
CA GLY A 5 8.25 -19.97 -8.14
C GLY A 5 9.67 -20.48 -7.93
N ARG A 6 10.62 -19.57 -8.09
CA ARG A 6 12.04 -19.92 -8.14
C ARG A 6 12.52 -20.40 -6.75
N PRO A 7 13.30 -21.48 -6.67
CA PRO A 7 13.87 -21.91 -5.41
C PRO A 7 14.87 -20.88 -4.90
N LEU A 8 14.90 -20.67 -3.58
CA LEU A 8 15.87 -19.78 -2.95
C LEU A 8 17.30 -20.29 -3.17
N THR A 9 18.21 -19.40 -3.51
CA THR A 9 19.64 -19.72 -3.63
C THR A 9 20.24 -20.03 -2.26
N ARG A 10 21.37 -20.76 -2.22
CA ARG A 10 22.08 -21.04 -0.95
C ARG A 10 22.44 -19.74 -0.21
N ALA A 11 22.94 -18.74 -0.94
CA ALA A 11 23.26 -17.42 -0.38
C ALA A 11 22.03 -16.73 0.23
N GLN A 12 20.87 -16.77 -0.44
CA GLN A 12 19.63 -16.22 0.10
C GLN A 12 19.19 -16.93 1.39
N LYS A 13 19.28 -18.27 1.42
CA LYS A 13 18.98 -19.05 2.63
C LYS A 13 19.90 -18.68 3.79
N THR A 14 21.20 -18.51 3.53
CA THR A 14 22.18 -18.11 4.56
C THR A 14 21.90 -16.72 5.10
N VAL A 15 21.73 -15.72 4.22
CA VAL A 15 21.42 -14.34 4.63
C VAL A 15 20.11 -14.29 5.42
N LEU A 16 19.10 -15.04 4.97
CA LEU A 16 17.82 -15.11 5.64
C LEU A 16 17.93 -15.76 7.02
N GLY A 17 18.63 -16.89 7.14
CA GLY A 17 18.88 -17.54 8.42
C GLY A 17 19.60 -16.61 9.39
N LEU A 18 20.66 -15.93 8.93
CA LEU A 18 21.38 -14.94 9.75
C LEU A 18 20.50 -13.77 10.18
N ALA A 19 19.52 -13.35 9.37
CA ALA A 19 18.58 -12.30 9.74
C ALA A 19 17.58 -12.74 10.82
N PHE A 20 17.22 -14.02 10.87
CA PHE A 20 16.29 -14.57 11.88
C PHE A 20 16.96 -14.79 13.24
N VAL A 21 18.26 -15.08 13.29
CA VAL A 21 18.97 -15.39 14.54
C VAL A 21 18.84 -14.27 15.58
N PRO A 22 19.11 -12.98 15.27
CA PRO A 22 18.91 -11.90 16.24
C PRO A 22 17.47 -11.79 16.72
N MET A 23 16.47 -12.00 15.84
CA MET A 23 15.05 -11.90 16.21
C MET A 23 14.65 -12.96 17.23
N VAL A 24 15.09 -14.22 17.02
CA VAL A 24 14.87 -15.30 17.97
C VAL A 24 15.63 -15.05 19.27
N GLY A 25 16.89 -14.62 19.18
CA GLY A 25 17.72 -14.31 20.34
C GLY A 25 17.11 -13.21 21.21
N THR A 26 16.61 -12.12 20.61
CA THR A 26 15.95 -11.04 21.35
C THR A 26 14.65 -11.51 22.01
N GLY A 27 13.85 -12.35 21.36
CA GLY A 27 12.64 -12.91 21.95
C GLY A 27 12.93 -13.80 23.17
N LEU A 28 13.90 -14.71 23.05
CA LEU A 28 14.30 -15.59 24.15
C LEU A 28 14.93 -14.81 25.32
N ALA A 29 15.79 -13.84 25.02
CA ALA A 29 16.39 -12.98 26.04
C ALA A 29 15.34 -12.11 26.74
N GLY A 30 14.37 -11.59 25.99
CA GLY A 30 13.23 -10.85 26.53
C GLY A 30 12.45 -11.70 27.53
N GLY A 31 12.09 -12.92 27.15
CA GLY A 31 11.31 -13.78 28.04
C GLY A 31 12.06 -14.31 29.25
N PHE A 32 13.35 -14.56 29.12
CA PHE A 32 14.20 -14.83 30.27
C PHE A 32 14.27 -13.61 31.21
N GLY A 33 14.37 -12.40 30.67
CA GLY A 33 14.33 -11.15 31.43
C GLY A 33 13.00 -10.96 32.19
N THR A 34 11.87 -11.18 31.52
CA THR A 34 10.54 -11.08 32.15
C THR A 34 10.38 -12.14 33.25
N TYR A 35 10.79 -13.38 32.99
CA TYR A 35 10.74 -14.46 33.98
C TYR A 35 11.56 -14.11 35.23
N THR A 36 12.83 -13.71 35.05
CA THR A 36 13.71 -13.39 36.19
C THR A 36 13.20 -12.20 37.00
N ASN A 37 12.66 -11.17 36.35
CA ASN A 37 12.10 -10.00 37.05
C ASN A 37 10.86 -10.37 37.88
N ILE A 38 9.90 -11.11 37.30
CA ILE A 38 8.69 -11.52 38.01
C ILE A 38 9.02 -12.56 39.09
N SER A 39 9.97 -13.47 38.83
CA SER A 39 10.38 -14.49 39.80
C SER A 39 11.01 -13.86 41.05
N ASN A 40 11.80 -12.80 40.88
CA ASN A 40 12.40 -12.08 42.00
C ASN A 40 11.36 -11.31 42.84
N ALA A 41 10.29 -10.83 42.22
CA ALA A 41 9.26 -10.04 42.89
C ALA A 41 8.12 -10.90 43.52
N TYR A 42 7.73 -12.00 42.86
CA TYR A 42 6.50 -12.74 43.17
C TYR A 42 6.68 -14.26 43.25
N GLY A 43 7.92 -14.76 43.16
CA GLY A 43 8.25 -16.18 43.16
C GLY A 43 8.14 -16.86 41.78
N SER A 44 8.84 -17.99 41.62
CA SER A 44 8.99 -18.69 40.34
C SER A 44 7.67 -19.21 39.77
N GLY A 45 6.76 -19.73 40.60
CA GLY A 45 5.46 -20.24 40.15
C GLY A 45 4.58 -19.16 39.51
N THR A 46 4.50 -17.98 40.14
CA THR A 46 3.78 -16.81 39.60
C THR A 46 4.45 -16.30 38.32
N ALA A 47 5.78 -16.35 38.25
CA ALA A 47 6.54 -15.92 37.09
C ALA A 47 6.29 -16.79 35.86
N VAL A 48 6.26 -18.12 35.99
CA VAL A 48 5.93 -19.01 34.88
C VAL A 48 4.53 -18.70 34.35
N GLY A 49 3.54 -18.57 35.23
CA GLY A 49 2.16 -18.28 34.82
C GLY A 49 2.02 -16.92 34.11
N ALA A 50 2.67 -15.88 34.64
CA ALA A 50 2.62 -14.54 34.06
C ALA A 50 3.34 -14.45 32.70
N VAL A 51 4.51 -15.09 32.56
CA VAL A 51 5.26 -15.15 31.29
C VAL A 51 4.50 -15.97 30.25
N ALA A 52 3.96 -17.13 30.64
CA ALA A 52 3.15 -17.96 29.75
C ALA A 52 1.90 -17.21 29.27
N ALA A 53 1.22 -16.47 30.13
CA ALA A 53 0.05 -15.68 29.77
C ALA A 53 0.37 -14.48 28.87
N GLY A 54 1.46 -13.75 29.14
CA GLY A 54 1.83 -12.56 28.37
C GLY A 54 2.59 -12.88 27.08
N GLU A 55 3.79 -13.45 27.24
CA GLU A 55 4.70 -13.74 26.14
C GLU A 55 4.33 -15.03 25.41
N GLY A 56 3.85 -16.05 26.14
CA GLY A 56 3.36 -17.27 25.51
C GLY A 56 2.19 -16.99 24.56
N ALA A 57 1.24 -16.13 24.95
CA ALA A 57 0.14 -15.74 24.08
C ALA A 57 0.61 -15.00 22.82
N THR A 58 1.56 -14.06 22.92
CA THR A 58 2.12 -13.36 21.76
C THR A 58 2.93 -14.30 20.86
N ALA A 59 3.70 -15.22 21.44
CA ALA A 59 4.43 -16.24 20.70
C ALA A 59 3.49 -17.18 19.94
N VAL A 60 2.40 -17.63 20.57
CA VAL A 60 1.35 -18.45 19.91
C VAL A 60 0.74 -17.69 18.74
N LEU A 61 0.33 -16.43 18.93
CA LEU A 61 -0.22 -15.62 17.83
C LEU A 61 0.78 -15.43 16.69
N ALA A 62 2.07 -15.22 17.00
CA ALA A 62 3.13 -15.11 16.01
C ALA A 62 3.37 -16.42 15.24
N LEU A 63 3.34 -17.56 15.92
CA LEU A 63 3.47 -18.89 15.30
C LEU A 63 2.27 -19.23 14.41
N VAL A 64 1.05 -18.92 14.85
CA VAL A 64 -0.16 -19.07 14.03
C VAL A 64 -0.06 -18.18 12.79
N LEU A 65 0.33 -16.91 12.96
CA LEU A 65 0.55 -15.99 11.84
C LEU A 65 1.59 -16.52 10.84
N LEU A 66 2.70 -17.06 11.34
CA LEU A 66 3.75 -17.67 10.52
C LEU A 66 3.22 -18.90 9.78
N GLY A 67 2.49 -19.79 10.46
CA GLY A 67 1.88 -20.98 9.86
C GLY A 67 0.91 -20.63 8.73
N LEU A 68 0.00 -19.68 8.96
CA LEU A 68 -0.93 -19.18 7.93
C LEU A 68 -0.19 -18.57 6.74
N THR A 69 0.88 -17.83 7.02
CA THR A 69 1.73 -17.24 5.97
C THR A 69 2.40 -18.33 5.14
N MET A 70 2.95 -19.38 5.77
CA MET A 70 3.57 -20.52 5.07
C MET A 70 2.56 -21.35 4.27
N LEU A 71 1.30 -21.37 4.67
CA LEU A 71 0.20 -21.98 3.91
C LEU A 71 -0.32 -21.09 2.77
N GLY A 72 0.27 -19.90 2.56
CA GLY A 72 -0.18 -18.94 1.57
C GLY A 72 -1.54 -18.31 1.89
N GLN A 73 -2.03 -18.46 3.13
CA GLN A 73 -3.33 -17.94 3.54
C GLN A 73 -3.24 -16.47 3.95
N SER A 74 -4.34 -15.75 3.75
CA SER A 74 -4.46 -14.36 4.23
C SER A 74 -4.39 -14.30 5.74
N SER A 75 -3.74 -13.27 6.27
CA SER A 75 -3.58 -13.07 7.70
C SER A 75 -4.85 -12.49 8.32
N PRO A 76 -5.55 -13.23 9.23
CA PRO A 76 -6.76 -12.74 9.87
C PRO A 76 -6.49 -11.48 10.69
N LEU A 77 -7.39 -10.50 10.58
CA LEU A 77 -7.25 -9.22 11.30
C LEU A 77 -7.21 -9.42 12.82
N VAL A 78 -7.95 -10.40 13.35
CA VAL A 78 -7.98 -10.72 14.79
C VAL A 78 -6.59 -11.11 15.31
N ILE A 79 -5.86 -11.93 14.55
CA ILE A 79 -4.52 -12.38 14.92
C ILE A 79 -3.55 -11.20 14.92
N ARG A 80 -3.61 -10.35 13.89
CA ARG A 80 -2.76 -9.14 13.83
C ARG A 80 -3.11 -8.15 14.92
N SER A 81 -4.39 -7.92 15.20
CA SER A 81 -4.79 -7.04 16.30
C SER A 81 -4.31 -7.59 17.64
N GLY A 82 -4.38 -8.91 17.86
CA GLY A 82 -3.86 -9.53 19.07
C GLY A 82 -2.35 -9.36 19.22
N LEU A 83 -1.59 -9.51 18.12
CA LEU A 83 -0.14 -9.35 18.11
C LEU A 83 0.30 -7.92 18.47
N TRP A 84 -0.53 -6.91 18.24
CA TRP A 84 -0.28 -5.52 18.64
C TRP A 84 -0.90 -5.16 20.00
N ALA A 85 -2.07 -5.71 20.33
CA ALA A 85 -2.80 -5.37 21.55
C ALA A 85 -2.10 -5.92 22.79
N LEU A 86 -1.59 -7.16 22.76
CA LEU A 86 -0.93 -7.78 23.91
C LEU A 86 0.34 -7.01 24.31
N PRO A 87 1.27 -6.67 23.39
CA PRO A 87 2.44 -5.87 23.75
C PRO A 87 2.10 -4.44 24.14
N ALA A 88 1.08 -3.82 23.55
CA ALA A 88 0.61 -2.51 23.97
C ALA A 88 0.08 -2.52 25.41
N ALA A 89 -0.68 -3.55 25.79
CA ALA A 89 -1.13 -3.74 27.17
C ALA A 89 0.05 -3.96 28.12
N ALA A 90 1.03 -4.79 27.72
CA ALA A 90 2.26 -5.00 28.49
C ALA A 90 3.06 -3.70 28.68
N SER A 91 3.20 -2.89 27.62
CA SER A 91 3.83 -1.57 27.68
C SER A 91 3.10 -0.61 28.62
N ALA A 92 1.76 -0.61 28.61
CA ALA A 92 0.98 0.22 29.52
C ALA A 92 1.19 -0.22 30.99
N MET A 93 1.08 -1.52 31.28
CA MET A 93 1.32 -2.05 32.63
C MET A 93 2.75 -1.78 33.11
N SER A 94 3.75 -1.97 32.25
CA SER A 94 5.16 -1.75 32.59
C SER A 94 5.46 -0.27 32.82
N SER A 95 4.80 0.63 32.09
CA SER A 95 4.93 2.08 32.30
C SER A 95 4.40 2.53 33.66
N MET A 96 3.36 1.88 34.18
CA MET A 96 2.79 2.18 35.50
C MET A 96 3.66 1.66 36.66
N ALA A 97 4.48 0.64 36.41
CA ALA A 97 5.38 0.07 37.42
C ALA A 97 6.71 0.84 37.57
N ALA A 98 7.05 1.68 36.60
CA ALA A 98 8.31 2.41 36.56
C ALA A 98 8.35 3.58 37.57
N LYS A 99 9.51 3.80 38.19
CA LYS A 99 9.70 4.80 39.26
C LYS A 99 10.30 6.11 38.77
N SER A 100 10.86 6.12 37.56
CA SER A 100 11.49 7.31 36.96
C SER A 100 11.03 7.57 35.52
N PRO A 101 11.08 8.81 35.04
CA PRO A 101 10.75 9.13 33.65
C PRO A 101 11.57 8.35 32.62
N GLY A 102 12.85 8.08 32.90
CA GLY A 102 13.71 7.28 32.02
C GLY A 102 13.30 5.81 31.99
N GLU A 103 12.94 5.24 33.14
CA GLU A 103 12.47 3.87 33.26
C GLU A 103 11.11 3.67 32.58
N ILE A 104 10.20 4.65 32.68
CA ILE A 104 8.91 4.65 31.97
C ILE A 104 9.11 4.48 30.46
N VAL A 105 10.04 5.24 29.87
CA VAL A 105 10.31 5.18 28.43
C VAL A 105 10.86 3.81 28.02
N ILE A 106 11.84 3.29 28.78
CA ILE A 106 12.46 1.99 28.47
C ILE A 106 11.43 0.86 28.60
N TYR A 107 10.66 0.86 29.69
CA TYR A 107 9.66 -0.17 29.98
C TYR A 107 8.47 -0.13 29.02
N ALA A 108 8.06 1.06 28.56
CA ALA A 108 7.03 1.18 27.54
C ALA A 108 7.53 0.75 26.15
N LEU A 109 8.78 1.05 25.78
CA LEU A 109 9.29 0.79 24.44
C LEU A 109 9.69 -0.69 24.23
N THR A 110 10.13 -1.37 25.28
CA THR A 110 10.70 -2.73 25.18
C THR A 110 9.70 -3.75 24.57
N PRO A 111 8.43 -3.85 25.04
CA PRO A 111 7.46 -4.76 24.42
C PRO A 111 7.11 -4.38 22.97
N MET A 112 7.08 -3.08 22.65
CA MET A 112 6.78 -2.60 21.30
C MET A 112 7.91 -2.91 20.31
N GLY A 113 9.17 -2.84 20.75
CA GLY A 113 10.34 -3.21 19.94
C GLY A 113 10.32 -4.69 19.51
N MET A 114 9.89 -5.59 20.40
CA MET A 114 9.72 -7.00 20.08
C MET A 114 8.62 -7.22 19.03
N THR A 115 7.52 -6.48 19.14
CA THR A 115 6.39 -6.54 18.18
C THR A 115 6.80 -6.09 16.78
N ALA A 116 7.56 -4.99 16.69
CA ALA A 116 8.09 -4.51 15.43
C ALA A 116 9.01 -5.55 14.77
N SER A 117 9.82 -6.25 15.58
CA SER A 117 10.68 -7.33 15.10
C SER A 117 9.86 -8.52 14.59
N ALA A 118 8.79 -8.91 15.29
CA ALA A 118 7.88 -9.98 14.88
C ALA A 118 7.14 -9.65 13.56
N GLU A 119 6.67 -8.42 13.37
CA GLU A 119 6.09 -7.98 12.08
C GLU A 119 7.14 -7.96 10.97
N GLY A 120 8.40 -7.61 11.29
CA GLY A 120 9.52 -7.74 10.35
C GLY A 120 9.74 -9.19 9.90
N ALA A 121 9.73 -10.15 10.84
CA ALA A 121 9.83 -11.57 10.56
C ALA A 121 8.64 -12.08 9.73
N ALA A 122 7.41 -11.69 10.08
CA ALA A 122 6.20 -12.05 9.34
C ALA A 122 6.20 -11.48 7.91
N PHE A 123 6.65 -10.24 7.73
CA PHE A 123 6.83 -9.62 6.41
C PHE A 123 7.85 -10.40 5.56
N LEU A 124 8.98 -10.78 6.15
CA LEU A 124 10.03 -11.51 5.47
C LEU A 124 9.56 -12.93 5.09
N ALA A 125 8.91 -13.63 6.01
CA ALA A 125 8.24 -14.91 5.80
C ALA A 125 7.26 -14.84 4.62
N ARG A 126 6.36 -13.84 4.61
CA ARG A 126 5.43 -13.62 3.51
C ARG A 126 6.16 -13.39 2.20
N ARG A 127 7.23 -12.59 2.19
CA ARG A 127 7.97 -12.30 0.96
C ARG A 127 8.63 -13.54 0.36
N ILE A 128 9.09 -14.46 1.20
CA ILE A 128 9.64 -15.75 0.77
C ILE A 128 8.57 -16.63 0.15
N VAL A 129 7.42 -16.76 0.81
CA VAL A 129 6.28 -17.55 0.30
C VAL A 129 5.83 -17.01 -1.04
N VAL A 130 5.64 -15.69 -1.16
CA VAL A 130 5.28 -15.04 -2.43
C VAL A 130 6.32 -15.30 -3.51
N HIS A 131 7.61 -15.31 -3.16
CA HIS A 131 8.68 -15.61 -4.13
C HIS A 131 8.67 -17.07 -4.58
N ARG A 132 8.39 -18.01 -3.67
CA ARG A 132 8.42 -19.45 -3.92
C ARG A 132 7.17 -19.96 -4.61
N ASP A 133 6.01 -19.42 -4.26
CA ASP A 133 4.71 -19.93 -4.73
C ASP A 133 4.13 -19.04 -5.84
N GLY A 134 4.71 -17.85 -6.05
CA GLY A 134 4.26 -16.88 -7.05
C GLY A 134 2.90 -16.24 -6.74
N ARG A 135 2.31 -16.57 -5.58
CA ARG A 135 1.01 -16.11 -5.13
C ARG A 135 1.13 -15.34 -3.82
N ASP A 136 0.34 -14.30 -3.69
CA ASP A 136 0.25 -13.50 -2.46
C ASP A 136 -1.19 -13.54 -1.95
N GLY A 137 -1.49 -14.49 -1.06
CA GLY A 137 -2.85 -14.72 -0.57
C GLY A 137 -3.50 -13.49 0.07
N GLU A 138 -2.70 -12.58 0.62
CA GLU A 138 -3.20 -11.32 1.19
C GLU A 138 -3.50 -10.26 0.12
N ALA A 139 -2.78 -10.28 -1.00
CA ALA A 139 -3.14 -9.47 -2.17
C ALA A 139 -4.37 -10.05 -2.89
N GLU A 140 -4.44 -11.37 -3.02
CA GLU A 140 -5.57 -12.10 -3.61
C GLU A 140 -6.86 -11.87 -2.80
N ARG A 141 -6.82 -11.95 -1.47
CA ARG A 141 -7.97 -11.61 -0.60
C ARG A 141 -8.46 -10.18 -0.86
N ARG A 142 -7.55 -9.20 -0.90
CA ARG A 142 -7.92 -7.80 -1.16
C ARG A 142 -8.50 -7.60 -2.55
N ALA A 143 -7.95 -8.28 -3.57
CA ALA A 143 -8.49 -8.25 -4.91
C ALA A 143 -9.91 -8.85 -4.94
N ALA A 144 -10.12 -9.99 -4.28
CA ALA A 144 -11.43 -10.64 -4.17
C ALA A 144 -12.46 -9.74 -3.48
N GLU A 145 -12.11 -9.08 -2.37
CA GLU A 145 -12.99 -8.12 -1.68
C GLU A 145 -13.38 -6.94 -2.57
N VAL A 146 -12.44 -6.39 -3.35
CA VAL A 146 -12.72 -5.31 -4.30
C VAL A 146 -13.66 -5.78 -5.41
N VAL A 147 -13.44 -6.98 -5.95
CA VAL A 147 -14.28 -7.55 -7.01
C VAL A 147 -15.69 -7.85 -6.49
N GLN A 148 -15.82 -8.43 -5.29
CA GLN A 148 -17.11 -8.69 -4.66
C GLN A 148 -17.87 -7.39 -4.39
N ALA A 149 -17.21 -6.38 -3.82
CA ALA A 149 -17.81 -5.07 -3.57
C ALA A 149 -18.22 -4.38 -4.88
N LEU A 150 -17.43 -4.53 -5.95
CA LEU A 150 -17.76 -4.01 -7.27
C LEU A 150 -19.01 -4.68 -7.83
N ALA A 151 -19.09 -6.02 -7.76
CA ALA A 151 -20.25 -6.79 -8.22
C ALA A 151 -21.51 -6.37 -7.46
N TYR A 152 -21.44 -6.27 -6.12
CA TYR A 152 -22.52 -5.78 -5.28
C TYR A 152 -22.99 -4.37 -5.69
N HIS A 153 -22.06 -3.42 -5.87
CA HIS A 153 -22.43 -2.06 -6.26
C HIS A 153 -22.96 -1.95 -7.69
N ARG A 154 -22.51 -2.80 -8.61
CA ARG A 154 -23.10 -2.87 -9.97
C ARG A 154 -24.51 -3.45 -9.96
N ALA A 155 -24.74 -4.55 -9.25
CA ALA A 155 -26.07 -5.12 -9.09
C ALA A 155 -27.03 -4.12 -8.43
N ARG A 156 -26.58 -3.44 -7.37
CA ARG A 156 -27.36 -2.39 -6.70
C ARG A 156 -27.60 -1.18 -7.60
N ALA A 157 -26.66 -0.79 -8.45
CA ALA A 157 -26.88 0.29 -9.41
C ALA A 157 -27.95 -0.06 -10.45
N ALA A 158 -28.04 -1.33 -10.86
CA ALA A 158 -29.01 -1.78 -11.86
C ALA A 158 -30.42 -1.99 -11.28
N HIS A 159 -30.54 -2.52 -10.06
CA HIS A 159 -31.81 -3.06 -9.55
C HIS A 159 -32.42 -2.29 -8.37
N HIS A 160 -31.73 -1.29 -7.79
CA HIS A 160 -32.25 -0.60 -6.60
C HIS A 160 -33.37 0.39 -6.97
N PRO A 161 -34.49 0.43 -6.21
CA PRO A 161 -35.66 1.27 -6.54
C PRO A 161 -35.37 2.78 -6.44
N ASP A 162 -34.56 3.20 -5.46
CA ASP A 162 -34.17 4.61 -5.29
C ASP A 162 -33.04 5.03 -6.26
N GLU A 163 -33.33 6.02 -7.12
CA GLU A 163 -32.40 6.59 -8.09
C GLU A 163 -31.14 7.19 -7.44
N LYS A 164 -31.26 7.84 -6.28
CA LYS A 164 -30.11 8.41 -5.56
C LYS A 164 -29.14 7.31 -5.14
N VAL A 165 -29.68 6.17 -4.73
CA VAL A 165 -28.88 5.00 -4.34
C VAL A 165 -28.26 4.34 -5.57
N ARG A 166 -28.96 4.25 -6.71
CA ARG A 166 -28.38 3.76 -7.96
C ARG A 166 -27.16 4.60 -8.36
N ARG A 167 -27.33 5.92 -8.43
CA ARG A 167 -26.24 6.85 -8.80
C ARG A 167 -25.06 6.78 -7.83
N LYS A 168 -25.31 6.71 -6.52
CA LYS A 168 -24.24 6.52 -5.52
C LYS A 168 -23.51 5.19 -5.71
N SER A 169 -24.24 4.12 -6.00
CA SER A 169 -23.66 2.79 -6.23
C SER A 169 -22.84 2.76 -7.52
N GLU A 170 -23.29 3.44 -8.57
CA GLU A 170 -22.54 3.59 -9.82
C GLU A 170 -21.21 4.33 -9.61
N LEU A 171 -21.22 5.48 -8.92
CA LEU A 171 -19.99 6.21 -8.58
C LEU A 171 -19.02 5.35 -7.73
N LYS A 172 -19.57 4.58 -6.79
CA LYS A 172 -18.77 3.67 -5.96
C LYS A 172 -18.21 2.50 -6.77
N ALA A 173 -18.99 1.96 -7.72
CA ALA A 173 -18.53 0.95 -8.67
C ALA A 173 -17.38 1.49 -9.54
N TRP A 174 -17.48 2.71 -10.07
CA TRP A 174 -16.37 3.35 -10.81
C TRP A 174 -15.12 3.53 -9.95
N THR A 175 -15.29 3.89 -8.68
CA THR A 175 -14.18 4.02 -7.74
C THR A 175 -13.52 2.68 -7.44
N LEU A 176 -14.31 1.61 -7.28
CA LEU A 176 -13.81 0.25 -7.05
C LEU A 176 -13.16 -0.33 -8.31
N ALA A 177 -13.72 -0.09 -9.49
CA ALA A 177 -13.16 -0.51 -10.77
C ALA A 177 -11.74 0.03 -10.99
N ARG A 178 -11.46 1.26 -10.53
CA ARG A 178 -10.10 1.84 -10.56
C ARG A 178 -9.09 1.06 -9.70
N LYS A 179 -9.56 0.33 -8.69
CA LYS A 179 -8.73 -0.46 -7.77
C LYS A 179 -8.55 -1.91 -8.24
N VAL A 180 -9.39 -2.40 -9.16
CA VAL A 180 -9.26 -3.75 -9.72
C VAL A 180 -7.91 -3.89 -10.40
N GLY A 181 -7.20 -4.99 -10.10
CA GLY A 181 -5.87 -5.27 -10.64
C GLY A 181 -4.73 -4.44 -10.04
N THR A 182 -4.99 -3.53 -9.10
CA THR A 182 -3.91 -2.74 -8.47
C THR A 182 -3.06 -3.65 -7.57
N GLY A 183 -1.78 -3.81 -7.92
CA GLY A 183 -0.83 -4.63 -7.16
C GLY A 183 -0.84 -6.12 -7.52
N ASP A 184 -1.64 -6.53 -8.51
CA ASP A 184 -1.61 -7.89 -9.05
C ASP A 184 -0.64 -7.95 -10.23
N LEU A 185 0.61 -8.30 -9.93
CA LEU A 185 1.66 -8.45 -10.94
C LEU A 185 1.35 -9.60 -11.91
N THR A 186 0.65 -10.64 -11.44
CA THR A 186 0.32 -11.81 -12.27
C THR A 186 -0.76 -11.47 -13.28
N LEU A 187 -1.75 -10.64 -12.90
CA LEU A 187 -2.75 -10.13 -13.81
C LEU A 187 -2.12 -9.23 -14.88
N GLY A 188 -1.17 -8.38 -14.50
CA GLY A 188 -0.43 -7.55 -15.47
C GLY A 188 0.29 -8.39 -16.52
N ASP A 189 0.99 -9.45 -16.09
CA ASP A 189 1.70 -10.38 -16.99
C ASP A 189 0.71 -11.11 -17.92
N ARG A 190 -0.37 -11.66 -17.36
CA ARG A 190 -1.42 -12.34 -18.13
C ARG A 190 -2.13 -11.43 -19.13
N LEU A 191 -2.37 -10.16 -18.77
CA LEU A 191 -2.98 -9.19 -19.67
C LEU A 191 -2.06 -8.88 -20.85
N LEU A 192 -0.74 -8.81 -20.62
CA LEU A 192 0.24 -8.65 -21.68
C LEU A 192 0.30 -9.89 -22.57
N ASP A 193 0.23 -11.10 -22.00
CA ASP A 193 0.17 -12.33 -22.78
C ASP A 193 -1.09 -12.39 -23.65
N VAL A 194 -2.27 -12.08 -23.10
CA VAL A 194 -3.51 -11.99 -23.88
C VAL A 194 -3.40 -10.93 -24.99
N GLN A 195 -2.76 -9.79 -24.72
CA GLN A 195 -2.51 -8.79 -25.76
C GLN A 195 -1.57 -9.30 -26.85
N ARG A 196 -0.49 -10.00 -26.48
CA ARG A 196 0.44 -10.63 -27.44
C ARG A 196 -0.26 -11.68 -28.28
N ASP A 197 -1.09 -12.52 -27.68
CA ASP A 197 -1.86 -13.54 -28.40
C ASP A 197 -2.81 -12.90 -29.41
N ARG A 198 -3.52 -11.83 -29.01
CA ARG A 198 -4.40 -11.08 -29.91
C ARG A 198 -3.65 -10.39 -31.04
N ILE A 199 -2.49 -9.80 -30.75
CA ILE A 199 -1.65 -9.16 -31.76
C ILE A 199 -1.12 -10.21 -32.75
N THR A 200 -0.66 -11.36 -32.25
CA THR A 200 -0.18 -12.47 -33.09
C THR A 200 -1.30 -13.02 -33.97
N ALA A 201 -2.48 -13.27 -33.41
CA ALA A 201 -3.63 -13.73 -34.18
C ALA A 201 -4.08 -12.73 -35.25
N GLY A 202 -4.07 -11.42 -34.91
CA GLY A 202 -4.35 -10.37 -35.88
C GLY A 202 -3.31 -10.28 -36.99
N ALA A 203 -2.03 -10.44 -36.65
CA ALA A 203 -0.94 -10.46 -37.63
C ALA A 203 -1.02 -11.68 -38.56
N ASP A 204 -1.34 -12.86 -38.02
CA ASP A 204 -1.54 -14.08 -38.80
C ASP A 204 -2.70 -13.93 -39.79
N THR A 205 -3.82 -13.35 -39.33
CA THR A 205 -4.98 -13.04 -40.19
C THR A 205 -4.60 -12.06 -41.31
N ALA A 206 -3.81 -11.03 -41.00
CA ALA A 206 -3.36 -10.06 -42.00
C ALA A 206 -2.38 -10.67 -43.02
N LEU A 207 -1.47 -11.55 -42.57
CA LEU A 207 -0.55 -12.28 -43.45
C LEU A 207 -1.32 -13.24 -44.35
N ALA A 208 -2.28 -13.98 -43.80
CA ALA A 208 -3.17 -14.82 -44.59
C ALA A 208 -3.86 -13.99 -45.69
N ALA A 209 -4.45 -12.84 -45.37
CA ALA A 209 -5.07 -11.96 -46.36
C ALA A 209 -4.11 -11.40 -47.42
N MET A 210 -2.82 -11.24 -47.10
CA MET A 210 -1.80 -10.76 -48.06
C MET A 210 -1.29 -11.86 -48.99
N PHE A 211 -1.23 -13.10 -48.51
CA PHE A 211 -0.70 -14.25 -49.26
C PHE A 211 -1.79 -15.10 -49.90
N ASP A 212 -3.05 -14.95 -49.48
CA ASP A 212 -4.17 -15.43 -50.26
C ASP A 212 -4.25 -14.57 -51.53
N THR A 213 -3.96 -15.18 -52.68
CA THR A 213 -4.31 -14.56 -53.95
C THR A 213 -5.79 -14.21 -53.92
N PRO A 214 -6.21 -12.99 -54.27
CA PRO A 214 -7.60 -12.77 -54.58
C PRO A 214 -7.91 -13.72 -55.74
N THR A 215 -8.58 -14.83 -55.43
CA THR A 215 -9.36 -15.52 -56.44
C THR A 215 -10.42 -14.50 -56.78
N THR A 216 -10.14 -13.70 -57.80
CA THR A 216 -11.10 -12.84 -58.47
C THR A 216 -12.41 -13.63 -58.50
N PRO A 217 -13.48 -13.17 -57.83
CA PRO A 217 -14.78 -13.75 -58.07
C PRO A 217 -14.97 -13.62 -59.58
N ALA A 218 -15.07 -14.75 -60.28
CA ALA A 218 -15.33 -14.75 -61.70
C ALA A 218 -16.49 -13.78 -61.93
N LEU A 219 -16.25 -12.75 -62.74
CA LEU A 219 -17.23 -11.75 -63.14
C LEU A 219 -18.47 -12.48 -63.66
N THR A 220 -19.48 -12.65 -62.81
CA THR A 220 -20.85 -12.81 -63.26
C THR A 220 -21.29 -11.43 -63.70
N THR A 221 -21.34 -11.24 -65.01
CA THR A 221 -21.99 -10.14 -65.71
C THR A 221 -23.33 -9.79 -65.07
N GLY A 222 -23.48 -8.57 -64.53
CA GLY A 222 -24.77 -8.01 -64.18
C GLY A 222 -24.73 -6.91 -63.12
N SER A 223 -25.05 -5.68 -63.54
CA SER A 223 -25.52 -4.53 -62.75
C SER A 223 -24.50 -3.52 -62.21
N THR A 224 -24.30 -2.47 -63.02
CA THR A 224 -24.22 -1.01 -62.72
C THR A 224 -23.35 -0.47 -61.58
N PRO A 225 -22.58 0.62 -61.83
CA PRO A 225 -21.76 1.26 -60.80
C PRO A 225 -22.62 2.16 -59.91
N SER A 226 -22.44 2.09 -58.59
CA SER A 226 -22.93 3.12 -57.67
C SER A 226 -21.78 3.54 -56.73
N THR A 227 -21.43 4.81 -56.89
CA THR A 227 -20.55 5.67 -56.11
C THR A 227 -20.63 5.43 -54.58
N PRO A 228 -19.52 5.48 -53.83
CA PRO A 228 -19.59 5.38 -52.37
C PRO A 228 -20.16 6.68 -51.79
N ALA A 229 -21.38 6.62 -51.28
CA ALA A 229 -21.92 7.64 -50.40
C ALA A 229 -21.40 7.39 -48.97
N ILE A 230 -20.67 8.36 -48.44
CA ILE A 230 -20.41 8.48 -47.00
C ILE A 230 -21.73 8.90 -46.36
N GLU A 231 -22.42 7.98 -45.68
CA GLU A 231 -23.55 8.33 -44.82
C GLU A 231 -23.20 8.05 -43.35
N SER A 232 -23.22 9.15 -42.61
CA SER A 232 -23.04 9.23 -41.17
C SER A 232 -24.35 8.92 -40.47
N GLY A 233 -24.33 7.93 -39.58
CA GLY A 233 -25.21 7.90 -38.42
C GLY A 233 -26.27 6.82 -38.43
N GLN A 234 -26.04 5.75 -37.67
CA GLN A 234 -27.00 5.32 -36.66
C GLN A 234 -26.35 4.39 -35.65
N THR A 235 -26.63 4.70 -34.39
CA THR A 235 -26.11 4.06 -33.19
C THR A 235 -27.01 2.86 -32.89
N ASP A 236 -26.79 1.73 -33.56
CA ASP A 236 -27.51 0.51 -33.20
C ASP A 236 -26.90 -0.14 -31.96
N THR A 237 -27.66 0.04 -30.90
CA THR A 237 -27.47 -0.50 -29.57
C THR A 237 -27.57 -2.02 -29.66
N TYR A 238 -26.44 -2.71 -29.54
CA TYR A 238 -26.40 -4.15 -29.25
C TYR A 238 -26.97 -4.40 -27.84
N ARG A 239 -28.30 -4.55 -27.75
CA ARG A 239 -29.00 -5.17 -26.63
C ARG A 239 -29.17 -6.65 -27.00
N SER A 240 -28.18 -7.47 -26.67
CA SER A 240 -28.33 -8.93 -26.71
C SER A 240 -29.15 -9.36 -25.50
N THR A 241 -30.44 -9.64 -25.75
CA THR A 241 -31.31 -10.41 -24.87
C THR A 241 -30.97 -11.88 -25.07
N SER A 242 -30.33 -12.51 -24.09
CA SER A 242 -30.28 -13.97 -24.02
C SER A 242 -31.63 -14.46 -23.50
N ASP A 243 -32.29 -15.28 -24.32
CA ASP A 243 -33.57 -15.90 -24.01
C ASP A 243 -33.53 -16.69 -22.70
N ARG A 244 -34.65 -16.56 -22.01
CA ARG A 244 -35.04 -17.15 -20.74
C ARG A 244 -35.71 -18.49 -21.06
N GLU A 245 -35.13 -19.60 -20.63
CA GLU A 245 -35.91 -20.80 -20.35
C GLU A 245 -36.42 -20.73 -18.90
N GLU A 246 -37.70 -20.99 -18.76
CA GLU A 246 -38.50 -20.88 -17.54
C GLU A 246 -38.88 -22.29 -17.04
N SER A 247 -39.00 -22.38 -15.71
CA SER A 247 -39.44 -23.53 -14.88
C SER A 247 -38.35 -24.57 -14.61
N ALA A 248 -37.97 -24.84 -13.35
CA ALA A 248 -38.86 -25.13 -12.23
C ALA A 248 -38.21 -24.82 -10.86
N ASP A 249 -39.05 -24.39 -9.93
CA ASP A 249 -38.80 -24.28 -8.48
C ASP A 249 -40.20 -24.41 -7.81
N PRO A 250 -40.35 -24.66 -6.50
CA PRO A 250 -39.35 -25.03 -5.48
C PRO A 250 -39.85 -26.11 -4.48
N ALA A 251 -38.97 -26.62 -3.60
CA ALA A 251 -39.38 -27.02 -2.25
C ALA A 251 -38.23 -26.91 -1.23
N PRO A 252 -38.47 -26.43 -0.01
CA PRO A 252 -37.43 -26.00 0.93
C PRO A 252 -37.05 -27.10 1.93
N ALA A 253 -35.78 -27.17 2.31
CA ALA A 253 -35.32 -27.83 3.54
C ALA A 253 -34.42 -26.83 4.28
N ALA A 254 -34.97 -26.11 5.25
CA ALA A 254 -34.98 -26.48 6.67
C ALA A 254 -33.61 -26.25 7.34
N SER A 255 -33.53 -25.12 8.03
CA SER A 255 -32.56 -24.82 9.07
C SER A 255 -32.70 -25.81 10.23
N ALA A 256 -31.59 -26.31 10.74
CA ALA A 256 -31.48 -26.94 12.07
C ALA A 256 -30.00 -26.90 12.52
N PRO A 257 -29.70 -27.10 13.81
CA PRO A 257 -29.27 -26.02 14.68
C PRO A 257 -27.83 -26.18 15.18
N TRP A 258 -27.36 -25.14 15.87
CA TRP A 258 -26.17 -25.21 16.71
C TRP A 258 -26.21 -26.42 17.65
N ALA A 259 -25.11 -27.14 17.74
CA ALA A 259 -24.88 -28.13 18.79
C ALA A 259 -23.76 -27.60 19.69
N ALA A 260 -24.12 -27.36 20.94
CA ALA A 260 -23.22 -27.15 22.05
C ALA A 260 -22.89 -28.51 22.68
N GLU A 261 -21.62 -28.86 22.73
CA GLU A 261 -21.00 -29.79 23.68
C GLU A 261 -19.64 -29.14 24.00
N GLY A 262 -19.29 -28.79 25.23
CA GLY A 262 -19.11 -29.69 26.39
C GLY A 262 -17.60 -29.79 26.68
N PRO A 263 -17.13 -29.77 27.95
CA PRO A 263 -15.87 -29.15 28.33
C PRO A 263 -14.60 -30.01 28.14
N ALA A 264 -13.46 -29.31 28.13
CA ALA A 264 -12.09 -29.80 27.95
C ALA A 264 -11.62 -30.82 29.01
N PRO A 265 -10.75 -31.77 28.65
CA PRO A 265 -9.95 -32.51 29.62
C PRO A 265 -8.74 -31.68 30.08
N VAL A 266 -8.65 -31.53 31.40
CA VAL A 266 -7.51 -31.00 32.15
C VAL A 266 -6.35 -32.00 32.01
N MET A 267 -5.20 -31.56 31.51
CA MET A 267 -3.95 -32.31 31.67
C MET A 267 -3.05 -31.57 32.64
N ASP A 268 -2.93 -32.16 33.82
CA ASP A 268 -1.87 -31.93 34.81
C ASP A 268 -0.52 -32.33 34.21
N ALA A 269 0.45 -31.44 34.28
CA ALA A 269 1.86 -31.77 34.06
C ALA A 269 2.72 -30.86 34.95
N THR A 270 3.06 -31.38 36.11
CA THR A 270 4.12 -30.89 37.00
C THR A 270 5.48 -31.09 36.32
N PRO A 271 6.37 -30.09 36.27
CA PRO A 271 7.78 -30.33 35.97
C PRO A 271 8.64 -30.24 37.25
N ASP A 272 9.49 -31.25 37.45
CA ASP A 272 10.57 -31.23 38.44
C ASP A 272 11.64 -30.17 38.10
N PRO A 273 12.24 -29.48 39.10
CA PRO A 273 13.27 -28.47 38.87
C PRO A 273 14.67 -29.09 38.76
N VAL A 274 15.43 -28.65 37.75
CA VAL A 274 16.89 -28.87 37.66
C VAL A 274 17.59 -27.61 38.20
N PRO A 275 18.58 -27.73 39.11
CA PRO A 275 19.25 -26.58 39.69
C PRO A 275 20.28 -25.94 38.74
N ALA A 276 20.38 -24.63 38.89
CA ALA A 276 21.22 -23.69 38.16
C ALA A 276 22.72 -23.89 38.40
N ASP A 277 23.52 -23.44 37.43
CA ASP A 277 24.87 -22.97 37.71
C ASP A 277 25.05 -21.55 37.14
N ALA A 278 25.57 -20.68 37.98
CA ALA A 278 25.66 -19.23 37.77
C ALA A 278 27.09 -18.84 37.40
N ALA A 279 27.24 -17.93 36.44
CA ALA A 279 28.51 -17.25 36.17
C ALA A 279 28.27 -15.84 35.59
N PRO A 280 29.23 -14.91 35.76
CA PRO A 280 28.94 -13.56 36.24
C PRO A 280 28.72 -12.50 35.16
N ALA A 281 28.10 -11.41 35.61
CA ALA A 281 27.89 -10.16 34.88
C ALA A 281 29.21 -9.58 34.34
N VAL A 282 29.18 -9.15 33.07
CA VAL A 282 30.25 -8.36 32.47
C VAL A 282 29.66 -7.08 31.86
N ASP A 283 30.46 -6.05 32.05
CA ASP A 283 30.22 -4.62 32.03
C ASP A 283 29.61 -4.05 30.73
N SER A 284 28.79 -3.02 30.92
CA SER A 284 28.10 -2.28 29.87
C SER A 284 29.08 -1.45 29.04
N THR A 285 29.37 -1.90 27.83
CA THR A 285 29.98 -1.04 26.81
C THR A 285 28.90 -0.37 25.95
N ARG A 286 28.76 0.93 26.19
CA ARG A 286 27.96 1.93 25.47
C ARG A 286 28.05 1.76 23.94
N PRO A 287 26.96 1.50 23.20
CA PRO A 287 26.99 1.60 21.75
C PRO A 287 26.92 3.07 21.32
N ALA A 288 27.89 3.47 20.50
CA ALA A 288 27.93 4.74 19.81
C ALA A 288 26.70 4.92 18.92
N LEU A 289 26.10 6.11 18.96
CA LEU A 289 25.05 6.55 18.05
C LEU A 289 25.57 6.53 16.61
N VAL A 290 25.22 5.50 15.85
CA VAL A 290 25.39 5.51 14.40
C VAL A 290 24.28 6.37 13.81
N VAL A 291 24.65 7.59 13.40
CA VAL A 291 23.82 8.49 12.62
C VAL A 291 23.43 7.77 11.32
N ALA A 292 22.15 7.45 11.19
CA ALA A 292 21.59 6.93 9.95
C ALA A 292 21.78 7.99 8.85
N ALA A 293 22.63 7.67 7.87
CA ALA A 293 22.76 8.47 6.67
C ALA A 293 21.40 8.60 5.98
N ASP A 294 20.96 9.84 5.79
CA ASP A 294 19.75 10.21 5.06
C ASP A 294 19.87 9.72 3.61
N ARG A 295 19.30 8.55 3.32
CA ARG A 295 19.23 8.04 1.94
C ARG A 295 18.18 8.85 1.19
N PRO A 296 18.52 9.48 0.05
CA PRO A 296 17.55 10.22 -0.74
C PRO A 296 16.43 9.27 -1.20
N ARG A 297 15.23 9.55 -0.74
CA ARG A 297 13.99 8.84 -1.10
C ARG A 297 13.90 8.83 -2.63
N ALA A 298 13.97 7.65 -3.25
CA ALA A 298 13.80 7.50 -4.69
C ALA A 298 12.45 8.13 -5.09
N ARG A 299 12.50 9.26 -5.80
CA ARG A 299 11.30 9.92 -6.32
C ARG A 299 10.61 8.94 -7.26
N ARG A 300 9.33 8.67 -7.00
CA ARG A 300 8.45 7.99 -7.96
C ARG A 300 8.56 8.73 -9.29
N ALA A 301 8.79 8.00 -10.37
CA ALA A 301 8.66 8.55 -11.72
C ALA A 301 7.20 8.97 -11.92
N THR A 302 6.88 10.22 -11.60
CA THR A 302 5.68 10.86 -12.10
C THR A 302 5.87 10.95 -13.61
N GLY A 303 5.29 10.00 -14.34
CA GLY A 303 5.26 10.04 -15.80
C GLY A 303 4.74 11.38 -16.29
N ARG A 304 5.17 11.78 -17.48
CA ARG A 304 4.76 13.04 -18.12
C ARG A 304 3.23 13.11 -18.15
N VAL A 305 2.66 14.17 -17.59
CA VAL A 305 1.21 14.44 -17.60
C VAL A 305 0.70 14.37 -19.06
N PRO A 306 -0.33 13.55 -19.35
CA PRO A 306 -0.92 13.46 -20.69
C PRO A 306 -1.29 14.83 -21.22
N GLN A 307 -1.12 15.05 -22.52
CA GLN A 307 -1.35 16.35 -23.15
C GLN A 307 -2.81 16.82 -22.97
N SER A 308 -3.75 15.88 -22.89
CA SER A 308 -5.17 16.12 -22.61
C SER A 308 -5.46 16.57 -21.17
N ALA A 309 -4.55 16.32 -20.22
CA ALA A 309 -4.67 16.73 -18.82
C ALA A 309 -3.92 18.03 -18.52
N ARG A 310 -3.28 18.65 -19.54
CA ARG A 310 -2.70 19.99 -19.40
C ARG A 310 -3.82 21.02 -19.52
N SER A 311 -3.96 21.88 -18.52
CA SER A 311 -4.86 23.02 -18.59
C SER A 311 -4.48 23.90 -19.78
N SER A 312 -5.43 24.19 -20.67
CA SER A 312 -5.32 25.19 -21.74
C SER A 312 -5.43 26.63 -21.23
N ALA A 313 -5.39 26.82 -19.90
CA ALA A 313 -5.51 28.13 -19.27
C ALA A 313 -4.39 29.06 -19.77
N PRO A 314 -4.72 30.30 -20.20
CA PRO A 314 -3.72 31.29 -20.58
C PRO A 314 -2.76 31.49 -19.41
N THR A 315 -1.47 31.26 -19.66
CA THR A 315 -0.44 31.54 -18.66
C THR A 315 -0.26 33.05 -18.62
N ARG A 316 -0.38 33.67 -17.44
CA ARG A 316 -0.11 35.10 -17.24
C ARG A 316 1.22 35.46 -17.88
N SER A 317 1.22 36.49 -18.72
CA SER A 317 2.43 36.95 -19.39
C SER A 317 3.42 37.52 -18.36
N ARG A 318 4.70 37.64 -18.76
CA ARG A 318 5.74 38.19 -17.88
C ARG A 318 5.42 39.64 -17.47
N ASP A 319 4.88 40.42 -18.40
CA ASP A 319 4.59 41.83 -18.19
C ASP A 319 3.38 42.02 -17.26
N GLU A 320 2.36 41.17 -17.40
CA GLU A 320 1.23 41.10 -16.44
C GLU A 320 1.70 40.80 -15.02
N LEU A 321 2.61 39.83 -14.87
CA LEU A 321 3.16 39.49 -13.55
C LEU A 321 3.99 40.63 -12.94
N LEU A 322 4.70 41.40 -13.76
CA LEU A 322 5.45 42.57 -13.29
C LEU A 322 4.51 43.71 -12.86
N ALA A 323 3.46 43.99 -13.65
CA ALA A 323 2.48 45.01 -13.31
C ALA A 323 1.74 44.68 -11.99
N GLU A 324 1.28 43.43 -11.85
CA GLU A 324 0.63 42.94 -10.62
C GLU A 324 1.60 42.99 -9.42
N ALA A 325 2.88 42.62 -9.63
CA ALA A 325 3.89 42.67 -8.59
C ALA A 325 4.19 44.10 -8.12
N ARG A 326 4.27 45.09 -9.03
CA ARG A 326 4.48 46.49 -8.67
C ARG A 326 3.35 47.02 -7.78
N SER A 327 2.10 46.75 -8.16
CA SER A 327 0.93 47.14 -7.37
C SER A 327 0.92 46.51 -5.97
N LEU A 328 1.21 45.20 -5.86
CA LEU A 328 1.16 44.52 -4.56
C LEU A 328 2.33 44.84 -3.62
N THR A 329 3.46 45.27 -4.18
CA THR A 329 4.69 45.54 -3.41
C THR A 329 4.92 47.01 -3.12
N GLU A 330 4.01 47.89 -3.50
CA GLU A 330 4.09 49.32 -3.23
C GLU A 330 4.29 49.61 -1.73
N SER A 331 3.56 48.89 -0.88
CA SER A 331 3.66 48.98 0.58
C SER A 331 4.84 48.23 1.20
N TRP A 332 5.64 47.50 0.41
CA TRP A 332 6.70 46.63 0.93
C TRP A 332 8.03 47.35 0.97
N SER A 333 8.82 47.08 2.00
CA SER A 333 10.22 47.51 2.07
C SER A 333 11.12 46.63 1.18
N VAL A 334 12.31 47.14 0.84
CA VAL A 334 13.30 46.39 0.01
C VAL A 334 13.69 45.06 0.66
N LYS A 335 13.74 45.00 2.00
CA LYS A 335 14.03 43.78 2.77
C LYS A 335 12.94 42.72 2.60
N GLU A 336 11.70 43.12 2.34
CA GLU A 336 10.55 42.23 2.17
C GLU A 336 10.40 41.67 0.75
N LEU A 337 11.04 42.31 -0.24
CA LEU A 337 11.16 41.81 -1.61
C LEU A 337 12.07 40.57 -1.65
N THR A 338 11.52 39.43 -1.24
CA THR A 338 12.14 38.11 -1.33
C THR A 338 11.44 37.26 -2.38
N ALA A 339 12.21 36.41 -3.07
CA ALA A 339 11.69 35.60 -4.16
C ALA A 339 10.57 34.64 -3.70
N ASP A 340 10.68 34.11 -2.48
CA ASP A 340 9.66 33.21 -1.92
C ASP A 340 8.39 33.93 -1.48
N ARG A 341 8.49 35.16 -0.97
CA ARG A 341 7.30 35.96 -0.60
C ARG A 341 6.53 36.35 -1.87
N LEU A 342 7.21 36.85 -2.90
CA LEU A 342 6.62 37.16 -4.21
C LEU A 342 5.99 35.94 -4.88
N ARG A 343 6.66 34.78 -4.83
CA ARG A 343 6.15 33.52 -5.35
C ARG A 343 4.84 33.11 -4.66
N LYS A 344 4.78 33.24 -3.33
CA LYS A 344 3.61 32.85 -2.54
C LYS A 344 2.44 33.80 -2.75
N THR A 345 2.68 35.11 -2.81
CA THR A 345 1.62 36.10 -3.02
C THR A 345 1.04 36.04 -4.42
N LEU A 346 1.89 36.00 -5.45
CA LEU A 346 1.45 35.95 -6.86
C LEU A 346 1.13 34.52 -7.35
N ARG A 347 1.30 33.50 -6.49
CA ARG A 347 1.10 32.07 -6.81
C ARG A 347 1.79 31.66 -8.11
N THR A 348 3.04 32.08 -8.29
CA THR A 348 3.82 31.85 -9.51
C THR A 348 4.92 30.80 -9.30
N SER A 349 5.65 30.49 -10.37
CA SER A 349 6.77 29.53 -10.31
C SER A 349 7.97 30.11 -9.54
N PRO A 350 8.87 29.27 -8.99
CA PRO A 350 10.10 29.75 -8.37
C PRO A 350 11.02 30.54 -9.31
N ALA A 351 10.99 30.24 -10.61
CA ALA A 351 11.75 30.99 -11.62
C ALA A 351 11.22 32.42 -11.77
N ASN A 352 9.90 32.57 -11.90
CA ASN A 352 9.27 33.88 -11.98
C ASN A 352 9.44 34.69 -10.68
N GLY A 353 9.36 34.05 -9.51
CA GLY A 353 9.59 34.73 -8.23
C GLY A 353 10.99 35.33 -8.08
N ARG A 354 12.03 34.65 -8.59
CA ARG A 354 13.40 35.19 -8.64
C ARG A 354 13.52 36.36 -9.61
N MET A 355 13.00 36.19 -10.81
CA MET A 355 12.98 37.22 -11.84
C MET A 355 12.31 38.51 -11.33
N LEU A 356 11.11 38.41 -10.75
CA LEU A 356 10.38 39.54 -10.20
C LEU A 356 11.15 40.25 -9.08
N ARG A 357 11.82 39.50 -8.20
CA ARG A 357 12.65 40.06 -7.13
C ARG A 357 13.78 40.91 -7.70
N ASP A 358 14.51 40.36 -8.67
CA ASP A 358 15.71 41.00 -9.21
C ASP A 358 15.34 42.27 -10.00
N THR A 359 14.25 42.22 -10.78
CA THR A 359 13.71 43.39 -11.47
C THR A 359 13.22 44.47 -10.50
N LEU A 360 12.41 44.14 -9.49
CA LEU A 360 11.89 45.12 -8.54
C LEU A 360 12.98 45.74 -7.65
N ARG A 361 14.02 44.97 -7.30
CA ARG A 361 15.17 45.52 -6.56
C ARG A 361 15.97 46.47 -7.42
N GLY A 362 16.26 46.10 -8.67
CA GLY A 362 16.92 46.99 -9.62
C GLY A 362 16.17 48.30 -9.83
N GLU A 363 14.84 48.26 -9.95
CA GLU A 363 14.00 49.46 -10.04
C GLU A 363 14.10 50.35 -8.78
N ARG A 364 14.10 49.75 -7.57
CA ARG A 364 14.21 50.48 -6.30
C ARG A 364 15.60 51.09 -6.10
N GLU A 365 16.65 50.38 -6.49
CA GLU A 365 18.03 50.85 -6.43
C GLU A 365 18.28 51.99 -7.42
N ALA A 366 17.72 51.89 -8.64
CA ALA A 366 17.76 52.97 -9.63
C ALA A 366 17.02 54.22 -9.13
N ALA A 367 15.81 54.07 -8.59
CA ALA A 367 15.05 55.18 -8.03
C ALA A 367 15.76 55.85 -6.83
N ALA A 368 16.41 55.06 -5.97
CA ALA A 368 17.21 55.58 -4.86
C ALA A 368 18.42 56.38 -5.38
N ALA A 369 19.12 55.89 -6.40
CA ALA A 369 20.24 56.59 -7.02
C ALA A 369 19.81 57.91 -7.68
N GLU A 370 18.65 57.92 -8.34
CA GLU A 370 18.08 59.13 -8.96
C GLU A 370 17.67 60.17 -7.92
N SER A 371 17.04 59.76 -6.81
CA SER A 371 16.72 60.67 -5.70
C SER A 371 17.96 61.26 -5.03
N ALA A 372 19.03 60.47 -4.88
CA ALA A 372 20.29 60.95 -4.31
C ALA A 372 21.03 61.91 -5.26
N ALA A 373 20.87 61.76 -6.58
CA ALA A 373 21.41 62.71 -7.56
C ALA A 373 20.61 64.03 -7.57
N ALA A 374 19.30 63.98 -7.31
CA ALA A 374 18.44 65.16 -7.22
C ALA A 374 18.67 66.00 -5.95
N ASP A 375 19.08 65.38 -4.84
CA ASP A 375 19.41 66.09 -3.58
C ASP A 375 20.79 66.77 -3.58
N VAL A 376 21.64 66.50 -4.57
CA VAL A 376 23.01 67.05 -4.69
C VAL A 376 23.08 68.19 -5.73
N ALA A 377 22.03 68.39 -6.53
CA ALA A 377 21.89 69.48 -7.50
C ALA A 377 21.07 70.63 -6.92
#